data_AF-A0A3D5TPF9-F1
#
_entry.id   AF-A0A3D5TPF9-F1
#
_cell.length_a   1.000
_cell.length_b   1.000
_cell.length_c   1.000
_cell.angle_alpha   90.00
_cell.angle_beta   90.00
_cell.angle_gamma   90.00
#
_symmetry.space_group_name_H-M   'P 1'
#
loop_
_entity.id
_entity.type
_entity.pdbx_description
1 polymer ?
#
loop_
_entity_poly.entity_id
_entity_poly.type
_entity_poly.pdbx_seq_one_letter_code
_entity_poly.pdbx_strand_id
1 'polypeptide(L)'
;MKKAIAFILAAVLLVMLPAGAFADSAECRCDTPPVVMVNGFATDLTHDNGDGTTKSVFPMGAIEIVSAIPSLAGAFAALAAGEHELFRSLLSKALFRLMGNMMCNPDGTAKISARSYQTPTDTDIHKRDIHGQYQGKNDGGRYIFGYDWRLDPVESARELEKYIEQVKKITRHDKVVLCAHSEGTCVAASYISLYGSKNIEKVVFLSGAFQGITLVGNLFTKNLDVKGKADAFELFIETFLGGDTTGDFVSSLFSVLKDAFIVDMLLCLVNNILEEDLDALYDECLTEIITTMPGVWSFVPDDYYEDAKKALYSDTGSKYSALTKLTDGYHYGVQVGLGDRLKAAQKNGLAVCVSMGYAIAPIPVYDNCVDQTDMLIDTKYGSLGATCAPIGTTLKADGANKYLSSDLLVDASTCAFPDSTWFVRYQDHNDFCDAYNEFVYYLLTADGQPTVTSNAAFPQFMACDGHKTLVPAGALPKADTRPSIIRLGENTYKLIKELIDSRKN
;
A
#
# COMPACT_ATOMS: atom_id res chain seq x y z
N MET A 1 -73.54 -21.35 6.64
CA MET A 1 -72.26 -21.71 6.00
C MET A 1 -71.44 -20.51 5.53
N LYS A 2 -71.97 -19.59 4.70
CA LYS A 2 -71.19 -18.44 4.18
C LYS A 2 -70.55 -17.53 5.26
N LYS A 3 -71.25 -17.29 6.38
CA LYS A 3 -70.73 -16.46 7.49
C LYS A 3 -69.59 -17.13 8.28
N ALA A 4 -69.61 -18.45 8.44
CA ALA A 4 -68.56 -19.20 9.12
C ALA A 4 -67.28 -19.28 8.26
N ILE A 5 -67.44 -19.46 6.94
CA ILE A 5 -66.33 -19.45 5.98
C ILE A 5 -65.67 -18.06 5.92
N ALA A 6 -66.45 -16.98 5.93
CA ALA A 6 -65.91 -15.61 5.97
C ALA A 6 -65.13 -15.32 7.26
N PHE A 7 -65.59 -15.85 8.40
CA PHE A 7 -64.90 -15.69 9.68
C PHE A 7 -63.57 -16.46 9.73
N ILE A 8 -63.54 -17.68 9.17
CA ILE A 8 -62.32 -18.48 9.05
C ILE A 8 -61.32 -17.81 8.09
N LEU A 9 -61.79 -17.30 6.95
CA LEU A 9 -60.94 -16.55 6.01
C LEU A 9 -60.37 -15.27 6.62
N ALA A 10 -61.18 -14.52 7.38
CA ALA A 10 -60.71 -13.32 8.08
C ALA A 10 -59.69 -13.67 9.18
N ALA A 11 -59.90 -14.76 9.92
CA ALA A 11 -58.95 -15.23 10.94
C ALA A 11 -57.63 -15.72 10.30
N VAL A 12 -57.69 -16.42 9.17
CA VAL A 12 -56.49 -16.84 8.42
C VAL A 12 -55.73 -15.63 7.88
N LEU A 13 -56.43 -14.63 7.34
CA LEU A 13 -55.81 -13.37 6.89
C LEU A 13 -55.17 -12.57 8.04
N LEU A 14 -55.80 -12.54 9.22
CA LEU A 14 -55.24 -11.93 10.44
C LEU A 14 -54.02 -12.66 10.99
N VAL A 15 -53.95 -13.99 10.83
CA VAL A 15 -52.80 -14.81 11.20
C VAL A 15 -51.68 -14.77 10.15
N MET A 16 -52.00 -14.42 8.88
CA MET A 16 -51.01 -14.23 7.81
C MET A 16 -50.41 -12.82 7.76
N LEU A 17 -51.10 -11.81 8.32
CA LEU A 17 -50.62 -10.42 8.38
C LEU A 17 -49.31 -10.20 9.18
N PRO A 18 -48.90 -11.02 10.16
CA PRO A 18 -47.57 -10.89 10.78
C PRO A 18 -46.45 -11.57 9.96
N ALA A 19 -46.75 -12.50 9.05
CA ALA A 19 -45.71 -13.24 8.33
C ALA A 19 -44.87 -12.35 7.39
N GLY A 20 -45.46 -11.25 6.89
CA GLY A 20 -44.74 -10.21 6.13
C GLY A 20 -44.03 -9.17 7.00
N ALA A 21 -44.42 -9.02 8.27
CA ALA A 21 -43.82 -8.05 9.20
C ALA A 21 -42.66 -8.64 10.03
N PHE A 22 -42.55 -9.97 10.12
CA PHE A 22 -41.43 -10.66 10.78
C PHE A 22 -40.30 -11.06 9.82
N ALA A 23 -40.42 -10.80 8.52
CA ALA A 23 -39.37 -11.11 7.54
C ALA A 23 -38.22 -10.07 7.49
N ASP A 24 -38.39 -8.90 8.12
CA ASP A 24 -37.47 -7.75 8.01
C ASP A 24 -36.67 -7.47 9.30
N SER A 25 -36.67 -8.39 10.26
CA SER A 25 -35.93 -8.26 11.54
C SER A 25 -34.96 -9.39 11.83
N ALA A 26 -34.68 -10.25 10.86
CA ALA A 26 -33.60 -11.22 10.99
C ALA A 26 -32.27 -10.50 10.69
N GLU A 27 -31.72 -9.82 11.70
CA GLU A 27 -30.27 -9.60 11.81
C GLU A 27 -29.57 -10.92 11.50
N CYS A 28 -28.55 -10.87 10.67
CA CYS A 28 -27.77 -12.08 10.42
C CYS A 28 -27.08 -12.46 11.74
N ARG A 29 -27.23 -13.71 12.15
CA ARG A 29 -26.64 -14.27 13.38
C ARG A 29 -25.37 -15.07 13.11
N CYS A 30 -24.67 -14.83 12.00
CA CYS A 30 -23.32 -15.38 11.89
C CYS A 30 -22.43 -14.53 12.79
N ASP A 31 -21.73 -15.17 13.73
CA ASP A 31 -20.93 -14.48 14.76
C ASP A 31 -19.71 -13.74 14.19
N THR A 32 -19.50 -13.73 12.87
CA THR A 32 -18.35 -13.11 12.20
C THR A 32 -18.78 -11.90 11.38
N PRO A 33 -18.38 -10.67 11.77
CA PRO A 33 -18.67 -9.47 10.98
C PRO A 33 -18.05 -9.53 9.58
N PRO A 34 -18.69 -8.93 8.56
CA PRO A 34 -18.15 -8.90 7.21
C PRO A 34 -16.86 -8.08 7.13
N VAL A 35 -15.93 -8.53 6.28
CA VAL A 35 -14.64 -7.88 6.08
C VAL A 35 -14.71 -7.00 4.83
N VAL A 36 -14.38 -5.71 5.01
CA VAL A 36 -14.18 -4.76 3.91
C VAL A 36 -12.68 -4.58 3.70
N MET A 37 -12.19 -5.04 2.55
CA MET A 37 -10.83 -4.83 2.08
C MET A 37 -10.73 -3.44 1.45
N VAL A 38 -9.89 -2.58 2.00
CA VAL A 38 -9.59 -1.25 1.45
C VAL A 38 -8.27 -1.38 0.70
N ASN A 39 -8.35 -1.35 -0.64
CA ASN A 39 -7.21 -1.64 -1.48
C ASN A 39 -6.09 -0.61 -1.37
N GLY A 40 -4.89 -0.99 -1.81
CA GLY A 40 -3.72 -0.10 -1.86
C GLY A 40 -3.66 0.79 -3.10
N PHE A 41 -2.50 1.43 -3.25
CA PHE A 41 -2.15 2.25 -4.41
C PHE A 41 -2.02 1.39 -5.68
N ALA A 42 -2.19 2.00 -6.86
CA ALA A 42 -2.03 1.33 -8.15
C ALA A 42 -3.02 0.17 -8.38
N THR A 43 -4.25 0.31 -7.89
CA THR A 43 -5.35 -0.57 -8.31
C THR A 43 -5.89 -0.20 -9.69
N ASP A 44 -6.54 -1.15 -10.37
CA ASP A 44 -7.18 -0.90 -11.66
C ASP A 44 -8.11 0.32 -11.62
N LEU A 45 -7.91 1.21 -12.59
CA LEU A 45 -8.70 2.42 -12.82
C LEU A 45 -9.23 2.41 -14.23
N THR A 46 -10.54 2.59 -14.37
CA THR A 46 -11.24 2.53 -15.65
C THR A 46 -12.04 3.81 -15.90
N HIS A 47 -11.88 4.39 -17.07
CA HIS A 47 -12.67 5.50 -17.57
C HIS A 47 -13.84 4.98 -18.43
N ASP A 48 -15.02 5.55 -18.24
CA ASP A 48 -16.19 5.33 -19.11
C ASP A 48 -16.19 6.39 -20.21
N ASN A 49 -16.13 5.96 -21.48
CA ASN A 49 -16.09 6.86 -22.62
C ASN A 49 -17.45 7.51 -22.92
N GLY A 50 -18.52 7.10 -22.23
CA GLY A 50 -19.88 7.62 -22.39
C GLY A 50 -20.64 7.02 -23.58
N ASP A 51 -20.01 6.17 -24.38
CA ASP A 51 -20.59 5.43 -25.51
C ASP A 51 -20.84 3.94 -25.19
N GLY A 52 -20.69 3.56 -23.92
CA GLY A 52 -20.80 2.19 -23.44
C GLY A 52 -19.49 1.40 -23.52
N THR A 53 -18.41 2.00 -24.01
CA THR A 53 -17.05 1.42 -23.95
C THR A 53 -16.25 1.99 -22.78
N THR A 54 -15.24 1.24 -22.35
CA THR A 54 -14.34 1.66 -21.27
C THR A 54 -12.89 1.69 -21.74
N LYS A 55 -12.10 2.58 -21.14
CA LYS A 55 -10.65 2.67 -21.32
C LYS A 55 -9.96 2.45 -19.98
N SER A 56 -8.91 1.64 -19.95
CA SER A 56 -8.05 1.55 -18.77
C SER A 56 -7.21 2.84 -18.62
N VAL A 57 -7.32 3.46 -17.45
CA VAL A 57 -6.46 4.55 -16.99
C VAL A 57 -5.23 3.98 -16.29
N PHE A 58 -5.43 2.91 -15.51
CA PHE A 58 -4.40 2.05 -14.96
C PHE A 58 -4.90 0.59 -14.94
N PRO A 59 -4.06 -0.43 -15.22
CA PRO A 59 -2.68 -0.33 -15.70
C PRO A 59 -2.57 0.33 -17.08
N MET A 60 -1.37 0.75 -17.45
CA MET A 60 -1.12 1.34 -18.77
C MET A 60 -1.45 0.33 -19.88
N GLY A 61 -2.13 0.80 -20.93
CA GLY A 61 -2.41 -0.02 -22.10
C GLY A 61 -1.15 -0.31 -22.94
N ALA A 62 -1.21 -1.38 -23.74
CA ALA A 62 -0.14 -1.73 -24.66
C ALA A 62 0.19 -0.61 -25.66
N ILE A 63 -0.80 0.23 -26.01
CA ILE A 63 -0.62 1.37 -26.91
C ILE A 63 0.29 2.42 -26.26
N GLU A 64 0.00 2.82 -25.02
CA GLU A 64 0.80 3.77 -24.27
C GLU A 64 2.26 3.30 -24.17
N ILE A 65 2.48 2.04 -23.80
CA ILE A 65 3.82 1.43 -23.66
C ILE A 65 4.56 1.40 -24.99
N VAL A 66 3.96 0.84 -26.05
CA VAL A 66 4.60 0.76 -27.38
C VAL A 66 4.91 2.15 -27.93
N SER A 67 4.05 3.13 -27.67
CA SER A 67 4.27 4.50 -28.13
C SER A 67 5.43 5.21 -27.42
N ALA A 68 5.79 4.78 -26.21
CA ALA A 68 6.89 5.34 -25.43
C ALA A 68 8.27 4.80 -25.84
N ILE A 69 8.33 3.57 -26.40
CA ILE A 69 9.59 2.88 -26.76
C ILE A 69 10.54 3.75 -27.60
N PRO A 70 10.11 4.42 -28.70
CA PRO A 70 11.03 5.21 -29.51
C PRO A 70 11.62 6.40 -28.76
N SER A 71 10.83 7.01 -27.87
CA SER A 71 11.28 8.13 -27.03
C SER A 71 12.25 7.67 -25.94
N LEU A 72 11.99 6.53 -25.30
CA LEU A 72 12.92 5.93 -24.34
C LEU A 72 14.25 5.54 -24.99
N ALA A 73 14.20 4.83 -26.13
CA ALA A 73 15.39 4.43 -26.86
C ALA A 73 16.22 5.64 -27.32
N GLY A 74 15.55 6.68 -27.82
CA GLY A 74 16.20 7.93 -28.19
C GLY A 74 16.80 8.67 -27.00
N ALA A 75 16.12 8.68 -25.84
CA ALA A 75 16.65 9.27 -24.62
C ALA A 75 17.97 8.60 -24.21
N PHE A 76 18.00 7.27 -24.08
CA PHE A 76 19.23 6.56 -23.71
C PHE A 76 20.36 6.74 -24.72
N ALA A 77 20.04 6.80 -26.02
CA ALA A 77 21.03 7.10 -27.05
C ALA A 77 21.60 8.53 -26.91
N ALA A 78 20.74 9.52 -26.65
CA ALA A 78 21.15 10.91 -26.44
C ALA A 78 22.03 11.04 -25.20
N LEU A 79 21.69 10.36 -24.10
CA LEU A 79 22.51 10.34 -22.91
C LEU A 79 23.88 9.71 -23.16
N ALA A 80 23.94 8.56 -23.84
CA ALA A 80 25.20 7.91 -24.18
C ALA A 80 26.10 8.79 -25.07
N ALA A 81 25.49 9.69 -25.85
CA ALA A 81 26.18 10.69 -26.65
C ALA A 81 26.54 11.99 -25.90
N GLY A 82 26.13 12.14 -24.63
CA GLY A 82 26.29 13.36 -23.85
C GLY A 82 25.36 14.51 -24.26
N GLU A 83 24.28 14.22 -24.99
CA GLU A 83 23.29 15.20 -25.45
C GLU A 83 22.16 15.39 -24.40
N HIS A 84 22.52 16.01 -23.27
CA HIS A 84 21.66 16.16 -22.08
C HIS A 84 20.28 16.80 -22.36
N GLU A 85 20.23 17.90 -23.13
CA GLU A 85 18.96 18.54 -23.53
C GLU A 85 18.02 17.59 -24.31
N LEU A 86 18.60 16.83 -25.25
CA LEU A 86 17.84 15.89 -26.07
C LEU A 86 17.37 14.69 -25.23
N PHE A 87 18.23 14.22 -24.32
CA PHE A 87 17.90 13.18 -23.36
C PHE A 87 16.67 13.58 -22.53
N ARG A 88 16.68 14.76 -21.89
CA ARG A 88 15.56 15.23 -21.05
C ARG A 88 14.27 15.39 -21.86
N SER A 89 14.34 16.02 -23.04
CA SER A 89 13.16 16.20 -23.89
C SER A 89 12.51 14.87 -24.30
N LEU A 90 13.33 13.88 -24.66
CA LEU A 90 12.85 12.55 -25.06
C LEU A 90 12.34 11.74 -23.87
N LEU A 91 12.97 11.86 -22.70
CA LEU A 91 12.53 11.22 -21.47
C LEU A 91 11.20 11.82 -20.99
N SER A 92 11.09 13.14 -20.90
CA SER A 92 9.84 13.86 -20.58
C SER A 92 8.70 13.39 -21.50
N LYS A 93 8.97 13.29 -22.81
CA LYS A 93 7.99 12.80 -23.80
C LYS A 93 7.58 11.35 -23.55
N ALA A 94 8.51 10.47 -23.17
CA ALA A 94 8.18 9.10 -22.82
C ALA A 94 7.32 9.03 -21.55
N LEU A 95 7.69 9.78 -20.51
CA LEU A 95 6.96 9.85 -19.24
C LEU A 95 5.52 10.35 -19.45
N PHE A 96 5.32 11.40 -20.26
CA PHE A 96 3.97 11.86 -20.61
C PHE A 96 3.14 10.81 -21.37
N ARG A 97 3.76 9.98 -22.23
CA ARG A 97 3.05 8.91 -22.94
C ARG A 97 2.62 7.78 -22.01
N LEU A 98 3.48 7.43 -21.07
CA LEU A 98 3.22 6.37 -20.09
C LEU A 98 2.21 6.85 -19.04
N MET A 99 2.47 8.01 -18.45
CA MET A 99 1.80 8.45 -17.24
C MET A 99 0.70 9.49 -17.46
N GLY A 100 0.58 10.01 -18.69
CA GLY A 100 -0.36 11.09 -19.03
C GLY A 100 -1.82 10.79 -18.67
N ASN A 101 -2.25 9.53 -18.79
CA ASN A 101 -3.62 9.13 -18.45
C ASN A 101 -3.90 9.25 -16.94
N MET A 102 -2.88 9.13 -16.09
CA MET A 102 -3.01 9.14 -14.64
C MET A 102 -2.87 10.55 -14.04
N MET A 103 -2.53 11.57 -14.84
CA MET A 103 -2.30 12.91 -14.31
C MET A 103 -3.54 13.55 -13.67
N CYS A 104 -3.29 14.42 -12.69
CA CYS A 104 -4.27 15.36 -12.15
C CYS A 104 -4.04 16.78 -12.67
N ASN A 105 -5.07 17.61 -12.54
CA ASN A 105 -5.04 19.04 -12.76
C ASN A 105 -4.35 19.73 -11.56
N PRO A 106 -3.92 21.00 -11.72
CA PRO A 106 -3.35 21.77 -10.61
C PRO A 106 -4.23 21.94 -9.37
N ASP A 107 -5.53 21.67 -9.47
CA ASP A 107 -6.47 21.68 -8.34
C ASP A 107 -6.64 20.31 -7.66
N GLY A 108 -5.90 19.29 -8.12
CA GLY A 108 -5.97 17.92 -7.59
C GLY A 108 -7.06 17.04 -8.21
N THR A 109 -7.86 17.55 -9.14
CA THR A 109 -8.87 16.74 -9.86
C THR A 109 -8.23 15.90 -10.96
N ALA A 110 -8.71 14.68 -11.20
CA ALA A 110 -8.17 13.85 -12.27
C ALA A 110 -8.40 14.47 -13.66
N LYS A 111 -7.37 14.47 -14.53
CA LYS A 111 -7.52 14.91 -15.94
C LYS A 111 -8.44 13.98 -16.72
N ILE A 112 -8.33 12.68 -16.47
CA ILE A 112 -9.23 11.64 -16.97
C ILE A 112 -9.95 11.07 -15.76
N SER A 113 -11.28 11.23 -15.70
CA SER A 113 -12.08 10.63 -14.64
C SER A 113 -11.91 9.12 -14.67
N ALA A 114 -11.75 8.48 -13.51
CA ALA A 114 -11.71 7.04 -13.45
C ALA A 114 -12.56 6.54 -12.29
N ARG A 115 -12.90 5.26 -12.36
CA ARG A 115 -13.53 4.53 -11.27
C ARG A 115 -12.75 3.25 -11.05
N SER A 116 -12.69 2.86 -9.79
CA SER A 116 -12.32 1.51 -9.39
C SER A 116 -13.57 0.75 -8.96
N TYR A 117 -13.41 -0.52 -8.59
CA TYR A 117 -14.51 -1.37 -8.17
C TYR A 117 -15.18 -0.88 -6.88
N GLN A 118 -16.45 -0.49 -6.95
CA GLN A 118 -17.16 0.18 -5.83
C GLN A 118 -18.55 -0.38 -5.53
N THR A 119 -18.97 -1.46 -6.18
CA THR A 119 -20.32 -2.00 -6.02
C THR A 119 -20.26 -3.33 -5.29
N PRO A 120 -20.62 -3.42 -4.00
CA PRO A 120 -20.68 -4.69 -3.31
C PRO A 120 -21.84 -5.53 -3.87
N THR A 121 -21.59 -6.80 -4.16
CA THR A 121 -22.61 -7.76 -4.59
C THR A 121 -22.62 -9.00 -3.71
N ASP A 122 -23.74 -9.72 -3.65
CA ASP A 122 -23.85 -10.98 -2.91
C ASP A 122 -22.87 -12.07 -3.42
N THR A 123 -22.32 -11.90 -4.63
CA THR A 123 -21.32 -12.80 -5.21
C THR A 123 -19.87 -12.42 -4.84
N ASP A 124 -19.67 -11.28 -4.17
CA ASP A 124 -18.34 -10.77 -3.82
C ASP A 124 -17.70 -11.51 -2.64
N ILE A 125 -18.50 -12.30 -1.90
CA ILE A 125 -18.14 -13.07 -0.70
C ILE A 125 -16.83 -13.89 -0.87
N HIS A 126 -16.39 -14.14 -2.13
CA HIS A 126 -15.16 -14.86 -2.46
C HIS A 126 -14.24 -14.17 -3.50
N LYS A 127 -14.40 -12.86 -3.77
CA LYS A 127 -13.52 -12.16 -4.72
C LYS A 127 -12.10 -12.05 -4.17
N ARG A 128 -11.12 -12.28 -5.05
CA ARG A 128 -9.70 -12.05 -4.78
C ARG A 128 -9.44 -10.56 -4.85
N ASP A 129 -8.68 -10.03 -3.91
CA ASP A 129 -8.02 -8.74 -4.11
C ASP A 129 -7.10 -8.83 -5.35
N ILE A 130 -7.00 -7.72 -6.08
CA ILE A 130 -6.27 -7.60 -7.34
C ILE A 130 -4.76 -7.76 -7.19
N HIS A 131 -4.22 -7.55 -5.98
CA HIS A 131 -2.81 -7.81 -5.65
C HIS A 131 -2.59 -9.24 -5.12
N GLY A 132 -3.66 -10.03 -4.93
CA GLY A 132 -3.57 -11.40 -4.41
C GLY A 132 -3.23 -11.47 -2.91
N GLN A 133 -3.22 -10.34 -2.21
CA GLN A 133 -2.67 -10.14 -0.86
C GLN A 133 -3.58 -10.59 0.28
N TYR A 134 -4.55 -11.46 0.00
CA TYR A 134 -5.22 -12.25 1.01
C TYR A 134 -6.09 -13.34 0.36
N GLN A 135 -5.75 -14.62 0.60
CA GLN A 135 -6.40 -15.78 -0.04
C GLN A 135 -7.22 -16.67 0.91
N GLY A 136 -7.55 -16.21 2.13
CA GLY A 136 -8.27 -17.00 3.13
C GLY A 136 -9.64 -17.48 2.62
N LYS A 137 -10.00 -18.75 2.85
CA LYS A 137 -11.21 -19.37 2.26
C LYS A 137 -12.51 -19.14 3.04
N ASN A 138 -12.47 -18.66 4.30
CA ASN A 138 -13.60 -18.77 5.25
C ASN A 138 -13.76 -17.56 6.22
N ASP A 139 -14.02 -16.35 5.74
CA ASP A 139 -14.07 -15.12 6.57
C ASP A 139 -15.45 -14.43 6.65
N GLY A 140 -16.55 -15.14 6.37
CA GLY A 140 -17.90 -14.57 6.47
C GLY A 140 -18.31 -13.66 5.30
N GLY A 141 -17.40 -13.40 4.36
CA GLY A 141 -17.65 -12.68 3.12
C GLY A 141 -16.78 -11.43 2.96
N ARG A 142 -16.03 -11.39 1.86
CA ARG A 142 -15.14 -10.28 1.51
C ARG A 142 -15.82 -9.26 0.63
N TYR A 143 -15.61 -8.00 0.95
CA TYR A 143 -16.10 -6.87 0.18
C TYR A 143 -14.92 -5.98 -0.18
N ILE A 144 -14.59 -5.91 -1.47
CA ILE A 144 -13.44 -5.15 -1.95
C ILE A 144 -13.89 -3.73 -2.27
N PHE A 145 -13.29 -2.76 -1.59
CA PHE A 145 -13.47 -1.34 -1.86
C PHE A 145 -12.28 -0.79 -2.64
N GLY A 146 -12.50 -0.59 -3.94
CA GLY A 146 -11.61 0.18 -4.80
C GLY A 146 -11.98 1.66 -4.79
N TYR A 147 -10.99 2.51 -5.02
CA TYR A 147 -11.18 3.95 -5.15
C TYR A 147 -10.19 4.51 -6.17
N ASP A 148 -10.37 5.77 -6.57
CA ASP A 148 -9.39 6.46 -7.40
C ASP A 148 -8.22 6.93 -6.52
N TRP A 149 -7.17 6.12 -6.47
CA TRP A 149 -5.95 6.33 -5.66
C TRP A 149 -5.17 7.59 -6.03
N ARG A 150 -5.53 8.27 -7.11
CA ARG A 150 -4.92 9.57 -7.45
C ARG A 150 -5.48 10.70 -6.59
N LEU A 151 -6.69 10.51 -6.07
CA LEU A 151 -7.50 11.56 -5.44
C LEU A 151 -7.31 11.61 -3.92
N ASP A 152 -7.90 12.62 -3.29
CA ASP A 152 -7.80 12.86 -1.84
C ASP A 152 -8.37 11.67 -1.03
N PRO A 153 -7.59 11.04 -0.13
CA PRO A 153 -8.06 9.95 0.71
C PRO A 153 -9.27 10.32 1.59
N VAL A 154 -9.45 11.59 1.92
CA VAL A 154 -10.63 12.08 2.67
C VAL A 154 -11.90 11.88 1.85
N GLU A 155 -11.86 12.11 0.54
CA GLU A 155 -13.01 11.90 -0.33
C GLU A 155 -13.24 10.41 -0.61
N SER A 156 -12.16 9.62 -0.77
CA SER A 156 -12.26 8.16 -0.82
C SER A 156 -12.92 7.59 0.44
N ALA A 157 -12.66 8.17 1.62
CA ALA A 157 -13.30 7.76 2.87
C ALA A 157 -14.81 8.06 2.91
N ARG A 158 -15.28 9.11 2.24
CA ARG A 158 -16.73 9.39 2.10
C ARG A 158 -17.42 8.35 1.22
N GLU A 159 -16.75 7.90 0.17
CA GLU A 159 -17.25 6.80 -0.66
C GLU A 159 -17.20 5.46 0.09
N LEU A 160 -16.17 5.24 0.92
CA LEU A 160 -16.06 4.06 1.79
C LEU A 160 -17.24 3.99 2.78
N GLU A 161 -17.69 5.10 3.36
CA GLU A 161 -18.89 5.11 4.22
C GLU A 161 -20.14 4.63 3.49
N LYS A 162 -20.37 5.10 2.26
CA LYS A 162 -21.50 4.63 1.46
C LYS A 162 -21.40 3.14 1.16
N TYR A 163 -20.18 2.65 0.88
CA TYR A 163 -19.90 1.25 0.62
C TYR A 163 -20.16 0.38 1.86
N ILE A 164 -19.67 0.79 3.03
CA ILE A 164 -19.89 0.10 4.31
C ILE A 164 -21.38 0.00 4.63
N GLU A 165 -22.14 1.08 4.45
CA GLU A 165 -23.59 1.05 4.66
C GLU A 165 -24.32 0.10 3.70
N GLN A 166 -23.81 -0.11 2.49
CA GLN A 166 -24.33 -1.13 1.57
C GLN A 166 -23.96 -2.56 2.02
N VAL A 167 -22.70 -2.78 2.41
CA VAL A 167 -22.23 -4.07 2.94
C VAL A 167 -23.05 -4.48 4.17
N LYS A 168 -23.25 -3.56 5.11
CA LYS A 168 -24.09 -3.79 6.29
C LYS A 168 -25.52 -4.17 5.94
N LYS A 169 -26.12 -3.54 4.92
CA LYS A 169 -27.48 -3.89 4.45
C LYS A 169 -27.55 -5.28 3.81
N ILE A 170 -26.58 -5.59 2.95
CA ILE A 170 -26.48 -6.89 2.26
C ILE A 170 -26.31 -8.02 3.29
N THR A 171 -25.37 -7.84 4.20
CA THR A 171 -24.96 -8.84 5.17
C THR A 171 -25.84 -8.86 6.42
N ARG A 172 -26.63 -7.80 6.64
CA ARG A 172 -27.47 -7.56 7.83
C ARG A 172 -26.66 -7.53 9.13
N HIS A 173 -25.52 -6.85 9.11
CA HIS A 173 -24.67 -6.60 10.27
C HIS A 173 -24.66 -5.10 10.65
N ASP A 174 -24.42 -4.82 11.93
CA ASP A 174 -24.30 -3.45 12.45
C ASP A 174 -22.92 -2.83 12.23
N LYS A 175 -21.89 -3.67 12.14
CA LYS A 175 -20.49 -3.26 11.98
C LYS A 175 -19.77 -4.13 10.95
N VAL A 176 -18.66 -3.60 10.45
CA VAL A 176 -17.72 -4.30 9.58
C VAL A 176 -16.34 -4.37 10.25
N VAL A 177 -15.49 -5.28 9.76
CA VAL A 177 -14.04 -5.24 9.97
C VAL A 177 -13.40 -4.59 8.76
N LEU A 178 -12.53 -3.59 8.96
CA LEU A 178 -11.70 -3.02 7.90
C LEU A 178 -10.36 -3.72 7.84
N CYS A 179 -9.95 -4.14 6.65
CA CYS A 179 -8.58 -4.58 6.37
C CYS A 179 -8.00 -3.63 5.32
N ALA A 180 -7.04 -2.81 5.71
CA ALA A 180 -6.46 -1.78 4.86
C ALA A 180 -5.00 -2.09 4.59
N HIS A 181 -4.59 -2.01 3.33
CA HIS A 181 -3.21 -2.26 2.90
C HIS A 181 -2.62 -1.04 2.20
N SER A 182 -1.34 -0.73 2.42
CA SER A 182 -0.61 0.34 1.73
C SER A 182 -1.35 1.69 1.83
N GLU A 183 -1.66 2.36 0.72
CA GLU A 183 -2.46 3.59 0.69
C GLU A 183 -3.88 3.41 1.25
N GLY A 184 -4.47 2.22 1.18
CA GLY A 184 -5.78 1.95 1.77
C GLY A 184 -5.81 2.29 3.27
N THR A 185 -4.65 2.28 3.93
CA THR A 185 -4.50 2.73 5.31
C THR A 185 -4.71 4.24 5.48
N CYS A 186 -4.35 5.06 4.50
CA CYS A 186 -4.65 6.50 4.45
C CYS A 186 -6.17 6.73 4.36
N VAL A 187 -6.86 5.94 3.52
CA VAL A 187 -8.33 5.99 3.38
C VAL A 187 -9.03 5.54 4.66
N ALA A 188 -8.61 4.42 5.25
CA ALA A 188 -9.17 3.92 6.52
C ALA A 188 -8.89 4.89 7.68
N ALA A 189 -7.68 5.47 7.76
CA ALA A 189 -7.36 6.52 8.74
C ALA A 189 -8.25 7.76 8.57
N SER A 190 -8.50 8.17 7.32
CA SER A 190 -9.40 9.26 6.99
C SER A 190 -10.83 8.96 7.42
N TYR A 191 -11.31 7.73 7.16
CA TYR A 191 -12.62 7.26 7.59
C TYR A 191 -12.80 7.38 9.11
N ILE A 192 -11.85 6.83 9.88
CA ILE A 192 -11.93 6.88 11.35
C ILE A 192 -11.87 8.33 11.85
N SER A 193 -11.12 9.21 11.17
CA SER A 193 -11.04 10.62 11.53
C SER A 193 -12.35 11.39 11.26
N LEU A 194 -13.09 11.02 10.21
CA LEU A 194 -14.36 11.66 9.85
C LEU A 194 -15.56 11.09 10.62
N TYR A 195 -15.61 9.78 10.81
CA TYR A 195 -16.82 9.06 11.24
C TYR A 195 -16.65 8.32 12.58
N GLY A 196 -15.43 8.24 13.11
CA GLY A 196 -15.12 7.46 14.31
C GLY A 196 -15.28 5.95 14.05
N SER A 197 -15.65 5.20 15.08
CA SER A 197 -15.72 3.72 15.06
C SER A 197 -17.14 3.17 15.16
N LYS A 198 -18.18 3.99 14.92
CA LYS A 198 -19.57 3.55 15.09
C LYS A 198 -19.91 2.33 14.23
N ASN A 199 -19.48 2.34 12.98
CA ASN A 199 -19.73 1.29 11.99
C ASN A 199 -18.60 0.26 11.90
N ILE A 200 -17.52 0.44 12.67
CA ILE A 200 -16.30 -0.36 12.55
C ILE A 200 -16.05 -1.11 13.86
N GLU A 201 -15.94 -2.43 13.79
CA GLU A 201 -15.57 -3.24 14.94
C GLU A 201 -14.06 -3.27 15.14
N LYS A 202 -13.34 -3.50 14.04
CA LYS A 202 -11.90 -3.64 14.03
C LYS A 202 -11.33 -3.03 12.75
N VAL A 203 -10.14 -2.45 12.87
CA VAL A 203 -9.29 -2.07 11.73
C VAL A 203 -7.96 -2.81 11.83
N VAL A 204 -7.60 -3.48 10.73
CA VAL A 204 -6.31 -4.14 10.55
C VAL A 204 -5.55 -3.37 9.47
N PHE A 205 -4.42 -2.77 9.86
CA PHE A 205 -3.52 -2.07 8.96
C PHE A 205 -2.35 -2.98 8.58
N LEU A 206 -2.15 -3.18 7.29
CA LEU A 206 -1.08 -4.00 6.73
C LEU A 206 -0.16 -3.10 5.91
N SER A 207 1.14 -3.03 6.26
CA SER A 207 2.11 -2.23 5.50
C SER A 207 1.61 -0.81 5.21
N GLY A 208 1.28 -0.04 6.25
CA GLY A 208 0.52 1.21 6.07
C GLY A 208 1.33 2.42 5.63
N ALA A 209 0.83 3.18 4.66
CA ALA A 209 1.42 4.45 4.18
C ALA A 209 0.96 5.69 4.95
N PHE A 210 0.06 5.55 5.94
CA PHE A 210 -0.63 6.64 6.65
C PHE A 210 0.24 7.64 7.46
N GLN A 211 1.54 7.43 7.56
CA GLN A 211 2.51 8.33 8.20
C GLN A 211 3.59 8.79 7.23
N GLY A 212 3.49 8.36 5.97
CA GLY A 212 4.38 8.70 4.90
C GLY A 212 5.42 7.63 4.58
N ILE A 213 6.23 7.94 3.58
CA ILE A 213 7.30 7.12 3.02
C ILE A 213 8.50 8.04 2.82
N THR A 214 9.65 7.71 3.39
CA THR A 214 10.87 8.55 3.27
C THR A 214 11.25 8.80 1.81
N LEU A 215 11.04 7.80 0.94
CA LEU A 215 11.23 7.93 -0.51
C LEU A 215 10.38 9.05 -1.12
N VAL A 216 9.08 9.11 -0.77
CA VAL A 216 8.18 10.14 -1.30
C VAL A 216 8.52 11.50 -0.71
N GLY A 217 8.92 11.56 0.57
CA GLY A 217 9.46 12.77 1.18
C GLY A 217 10.61 13.36 0.37
N ASN A 218 11.64 12.56 0.09
CA ASN A 218 12.79 12.99 -0.71
C ASN A 218 12.41 13.35 -2.16
N LEU A 219 11.50 12.59 -2.78
CA LEU A 219 10.97 12.90 -4.11
C LEU A 219 10.28 14.28 -4.12
N PHE A 220 9.53 14.64 -3.09
CA PHE A 220 8.75 15.87 -3.06
C PHE A 220 9.57 17.08 -2.59
N THR A 221 10.65 16.87 -1.83
CA THR A 221 11.62 17.92 -1.48
C THR A 221 12.73 18.09 -2.52
N LYS A 222 12.66 17.40 -3.67
CA LYS A 222 13.72 17.37 -4.71
C LYS A 222 15.09 16.92 -4.18
N ASN A 223 15.12 16.02 -3.19
CA ASN A 223 16.34 15.50 -2.54
C ASN A 223 16.67 14.06 -2.97
N LEU A 224 16.40 13.71 -4.22
CA LEU A 224 16.86 12.42 -4.74
C LEU A 224 18.37 12.49 -4.98
N ASP A 225 19.09 11.49 -4.50
CA ASP A 225 20.52 11.32 -4.78
C ASP A 225 20.72 9.95 -5.43
N VAL A 226 20.94 10.00 -6.74
CA VAL A 226 21.11 8.83 -7.61
C VAL A 226 22.56 8.65 -8.06
N LYS A 227 23.46 9.56 -7.67
CA LYS A 227 24.82 9.62 -8.20
C LYS A 227 25.68 8.46 -7.67
N GLY A 228 26.25 7.68 -8.59
CA GLY A 228 27.14 6.57 -8.23
C GLY A 228 26.46 5.40 -7.53
N LYS A 229 25.11 5.34 -7.57
CA LYS A 229 24.30 4.27 -6.96
C LYS A 229 23.80 3.24 -7.98
N ALA A 230 24.25 3.33 -9.24
CA ALA A 230 23.89 2.40 -10.32
C ALA A 230 24.11 0.93 -9.91
N ASP A 231 25.30 0.57 -9.41
CA ASP A 231 25.61 -0.80 -8.99
C ASP A 231 24.72 -1.29 -7.82
N ALA A 232 24.41 -0.41 -6.86
CA ALA A 232 23.54 -0.75 -5.73
C ALA A 232 22.08 -0.98 -6.18
N PHE A 233 21.70 -0.32 -7.27
CA PHE A 233 20.38 -0.34 -7.84
C PHE A 233 20.17 -1.49 -8.84
N GLU A 234 21.14 -1.76 -9.74
CA GLU A 234 21.18 -2.97 -10.58
C GLU A 234 21.07 -4.23 -9.72
N LEU A 235 21.74 -4.22 -8.58
CA LEU A 235 21.65 -5.35 -7.68
C LEU A 235 20.33 -5.46 -6.92
N PHE A 236 19.72 -4.32 -6.56
CA PHE A 236 18.35 -4.31 -6.03
C PHE A 236 17.41 -5.00 -7.03
N ILE A 237 17.54 -4.70 -8.33
CA ILE A 237 16.80 -5.33 -9.43
C ILE A 237 17.10 -6.84 -9.51
N GLU A 238 18.37 -7.25 -9.57
CA GLU A 238 18.74 -8.68 -9.70
C GLU A 238 18.27 -9.53 -8.50
N THR A 239 18.36 -8.96 -7.30
CA THR A 239 17.96 -9.62 -6.05
C THR A 239 16.44 -9.79 -5.97
N PHE A 240 15.69 -8.84 -6.55
CA PHE A 240 14.24 -8.76 -6.40
C PHE A 240 13.48 -9.39 -7.56
N LEU A 241 13.98 -9.23 -8.79
CA LEU A 241 13.32 -9.73 -10.01
C LEU A 241 13.63 -11.18 -10.35
N GLY A 242 14.50 -11.85 -9.60
CA GLY A 242 14.79 -13.28 -9.79
C GLY A 242 15.34 -13.55 -11.19
N GLY A 243 16.63 -13.29 -11.39
CA GLY A 243 17.31 -13.32 -12.68
C GLY A 243 16.85 -14.37 -13.70
N ASP A 244 16.29 -13.87 -14.81
CA ASP A 244 16.51 -14.39 -16.16
C ASP A 244 16.42 -13.20 -17.15
N THR A 245 17.49 -12.39 -17.22
CA THR A 245 17.61 -11.27 -18.17
C THR A 245 17.83 -11.72 -19.62
N THR A 246 17.59 -13.01 -19.92
CA THR A 246 17.73 -13.60 -21.25
C THR A 246 16.42 -13.80 -22.02
N GLY A 247 15.25 -13.47 -21.45
CA GLY A 247 13.94 -13.61 -22.10
C GLY A 247 13.08 -12.34 -22.10
N ASP A 248 12.82 -11.79 -23.29
CA ASP A 248 11.96 -10.63 -23.60
C ASP A 248 11.95 -9.49 -22.56
N PHE A 249 12.85 -8.52 -22.77
CA PHE A 249 12.90 -7.24 -22.04
C PHE A 249 11.52 -6.59 -21.90
N VAL A 250 10.64 -6.77 -22.88
CA VAL A 250 9.26 -6.26 -22.89
C VAL A 250 8.38 -6.96 -21.85
N SER A 251 8.39 -8.30 -21.74
CA SER A 251 7.57 -9.04 -20.76
C SER A 251 8.05 -8.84 -19.32
N SER A 252 9.37 -8.73 -19.11
CA SER A 252 9.97 -8.37 -17.83
C SER A 252 9.62 -6.93 -17.44
N LEU A 253 9.69 -5.98 -18.38
CA LEU A 253 9.24 -4.61 -18.17
C LEU A 253 7.72 -4.55 -17.86
N PHE A 254 6.91 -5.39 -18.50
CA PHE A 254 5.46 -5.49 -18.22
C PHE A 254 5.12 -6.05 -16.83
N SER A 255 5.90 -6.98 -16.28
CA SER A 255 5.65 -7.50 -14.92
C SER A 255 6.10 -6.52 -13.84
N VAL A 256 7.22 -5.81 -14.08
CA VAL A 256 7.77 -4.83 -13.12
C VAL A 256 6.91 -3.56 -13.06
N LEU A 257 6.52 -3.01 -14.23
CA LEU A 257 5.62 -1.84 -14.35
C LEU A 257 4.25 -2.01 -13.71
N LYS A 258 3.81 -3.26 -13.52
CA LYS A 258 2.49 -3.59 -12.97
C LYS A 258 2.48 -3.52 -11.44
N ASP A 259 3.59 -3.83 -10.77
CA ASP A 259 3.61 -4.10 -9.33
C ASP A 259 4.25 -2.97 -8.49
N ALA A 260 4.97 -2.01 -9.09
CA ALA A 260 5.50 -0.85 -8.37
C ALA A 260 5.77 0.38 -9.26
N PHE A 261 4.72 1.00 -9.76
CA PHE A 261 4.73 2.19 -10.65
C PHE A 261 5.72 3.32 -10.29
N ILE A 262 5.88 3.64 -9.01
CA ILE A 262 6.81 4.67 -8.53
C ILE A 262 8.27 4.19 -8.66
N VAL A 263 8.49 2.91 -8.45
CA VAL A 263 9.80 2.26 -8.55
C VAL A 263 10.27 2.28 -9.99
N ASP A 264 9.40 2.07 -10.98
CA ASP A 264 9.76 2.13 -12.42
C ASP A 264 10.09 3.53 -12.93
N MET A 265 9.38 4.54 -12.45
CA MET A 265 9.76 5.91 -12.75
C MET A 265 11.12 6.25 -12.11
N LEU A 266 11.32 5.88 -10.84
CA LEU A 266 12.61 6.04 -10.16
C LEU A 266 13.69 5.21 -10.87
N LEU A 267 13.39 4.02 -11.39
CA LEU A 267 14.28 3.18 -12.21
C LEU A 267 14.79 3.91 -13.44
N CYS A 268 13.91 4.68 -14.10
CA CYS A 268 14.29 5.47 -15.26
C CYS A 268 15.14 6.69 -14.88
N LEU A 269 14.84 7.34 -13.75
CA LEU A 269 15.58 8.50 -13.23
C LEU A 269 16.97 8.13 -12.67
N VAL A 270 17.10 6.95 -12.07
CA VAL A 270 18.34 6.51 -11.38
C VAL A 270 19.44 6.12 -12.36
N ASN A 271 19.09 5.48 -13.47
CA ASN A 271 20.09 4.89 -14.36
C ASN A 271 20.90 5.94 -15.17
N ASN A 272 20.44 7.19 -15.27
CA ASN A 272 20.71 7.96 -16.48
C ASN A 272 20.77 9.49 -16.33
N ILE A 273 20.69 10.06 -15.13
CA ILE A 273 20.40 11.50 -14.96
C ILE A 273 21.50 12.17 -14.13
N LEU A 274 22.11 13.22 -14.65
CA LEU A 274 22.95 14.12 -13.87
C LEU A 274 22.06 14.98 -12.96
N GLU A 275 22.57 15.45 -11.82
CA GLU A 275 21.80 16.28 -10.86
C GLU A 275 21.14 17.51 -11.53
N GLU A 276 21.86 18.17 -12.44
CA GLU A 276 21.34 19.29 -13.25
C GLU A 276 20.21 18.88 -14.21
N ASP A 277 20.18 17.62 -14.65
CA ASP A 277 19.12 17.10 -15.50
C ASP A 277 17.86 16.75 -14.69
N LEU A 278 18.02 16.40 -13.42
CA LEU A 278 16.91 16.06 -12.53
C LEU A 278 16.08 17.29 -12.19
N ASP A 279 16.72 18.40 -11.83
CA ASP A 279 16.02 19.68 -11.56
C ASP A 279 15.20 20.13 -12.77
N ALA A 280 15.81 20.06 -13.97
CA ALA A 280 15.11 20.37 -15.22
C ALA A 280 13.93 19.41 -15.46
N LEU A 281 14.05 18.11 -15.17
CA LEU A 281 12.95 17.16 -15.31
C LEU A 281 11.81 17.40 -14.31
N TYR A 282 12.10 17.89 -13.10
CA TYR A 282 11.06 18.34 -12.19
C TYR A 282 10.22 19.46 -12.79
N ASP A 283 10.88 20.43 -13.42
CA ASP A 283 10.23 21.59 -14.03
C ASP A 283 9.51 21.22 -15.35
N GLU A 284 10.08 20.31 -16.12
CA GLU A 284 9.55 19.87 -17.42
C GLU A 284 8.37 18.89 -17.30
N CYS A 285 8.39 17.95 -16.35
CA CYS A 285 7.37 16.89 -16.32
C CYS A 285 7.01 16.32 -14.94
N LEU A 286 7.96 16.06 -14.02
CA LEU A 286 7.66 15.26 -12.81
C LEU A 286 6.68 15.96 -11.87
N THR A 287 6.78 17.29 -11.75
CA THR A 287 5.84 18.09 -10.95
C THR A 287 4.41 17.90 -11.46
N GLU A 288 4.20 17.97 -12.77
CA GLU A 288 2.85 17.84 -13.33
C GLU A 288 2.33 16.40 -13.30
N ILE A 289 3.21 15.41 -13.46
CA ILE A 289 2.83 14.01 -13.56
C ILE A 289 2.45 13.42 -12.20
N ILE A 290 3.27 13.62 -11.16
CA ILE A 290 3.08 12.97 -9.85
C ILE A 290 2.57 13.93 -8.80
N THR A 291 3.17 15.12 -8.68
CA THR A 291 2.90 15.98 -7.52
C THR A 291 1.51 16.61 -7.56
N THR A 292 0.78 16.51 -8.67
CA THR A 292 -0.61 16.96 -8.75
C THR A 292 -1.62 15.98 -8.15
N MET A 293 -1.19 14.76 -7.77
CA MET A 293 -2.06 13.72 -7.21
C MET A 293 -2.15 13.86 -5.67
N PRO A 294 -3.29 14.30 -5.10
CA PRO A 294 -3.43 14.40 -3.64
C PRO A 294 -3.31 13.03 -2.93
N GLY A 295 -3.62 11.91 -3.60
CA GLY A 295 -3.38 10.57 -3.05
C GLY A 295 -1.89 10.31 -2.78
N VAL A 296 -1.01 10.70 -3.70
CA VAL A 296 0.45 10.57 -3.52
C VAL A 296 0.99 11.54 -2.46
N TRP A 297 0.42 12.74 -2.34
CA TRP A 297 0.73 13.66 -1.24
C TRP A 297 0.46 13.04 0.14
N SER A 298 -0.47 12.09 0.25
CA SER A 298 -0.74 11.38 1.51
C SER A 298 0.44 10.53 2.01
N PHE A 299 1.41 10.26 1.13
CA PHE A 299 2.64 9.53 1.43
C PHE A 299 3.80 10.43 1.86
N VAL A 300 3.62 11.76 1.88
CA VAL A 300 4.69 12.67 2.34
C VAL A 300 4.73 12.64 3.88
N PRO A 301 5.85 12.25 4.51
CA PRO A 301 5.94 12.27 5.97
C PRO A 301 5.86 13.70 6.52
N ASP A 302 5.44 13.82 7.79
CA ASP A 302 5.25 15.11 8.47
C ASP A 302 6.49 16.00 8.42
N ASP A 303 7.66 15.43 8.71
CA ASP A 303 8.95 16.13 8.68
C ASP A 303 9.33 16.68 7.29
N TYR A 304 8.70 16.20 6.22
CA TYR A 304 8.96 16.63 4.84
C TYR A 304 7.89 17.55 4.28
N TYR A 305 6.70 17.62 4.91
CA TYR A 305 5.50 18.15 4.25
C TYR A 305 5.59 19.65 3.91
N GLU A 306 6.06 20.48 4.84
CA GLU A 306 6.22 21.92 4.60
C GLU A 306 7.34 22.22 3.60
N ASP A 307 8.46 21.50 3.71
CA ASP A 307 9.59 21.66 2.80
C ASP A 307 9.23 21.19 1.38
N ALA A 308 8.42 20.13 1.25
CA ALA A 308 7.88 19.68 -0.03
C ALA A 308 7.00 20.75 -0.68
N LYS A 309 6.06 21.34 0.06
CA LYS A 309 5.22 22.44 -0.44
C LYS A 309 6.07 23.63 -0.91
N LYS A 310 7.09 23.98 -0.13
CA LYS A 310 8.02 25.05 -0.47
C LYS A 310 8.81 24.74 -1.74
N ALA A 311 9.41 23.55 -1.84
CA ALA A 311 10.24 23.15 -2.96
C ALA A 311 9.47 23.06 -4.29
N LEU A 312 8.20 22.66 -4.25
CA LEU A 312 7.39 22.45 -5.46
C LEU A 312 6.58 23.69 -5.85
N TYR A 313 6.06 24.46 -4.89
CA TYR A 313 4.99 25.43 -5.17
C TYR A 313 5.31 26.89 -4.82
N SER A 314 6.45 27.22 -4.18
CA SER A 314 6.74 28.61 -3.75
C SER A 314 6.67 29.63 -4.89
N ASP A 315 7.10 29.24 -6.09
CA ASP A 315 7.28 30.14 -7.23
C ASP A 315 6.12 30.03 -8.24
N THR A 316 5.03 29.35 -7.85
CA THR A 316 3.91 29.00 -8.75
C THR A 316 2.69 29.92 -8.59
N GLY A 317 2.77 30.93 -7.72
CA GLY A 317 1.67 31.84 -7.40
C GLY A 317 0.49 31.08 -6.79
N SER A 318 -0.72 31.27 -7.34
CA SER A 318 -1.94 30.60 -6.86
C SER A 318 -2.27 29.30 -7.60
N LYS A 319 -1.42 28.85 -8.54
CA LYS A 319 -1.69 27.71 -9.46
C LYS A 319 -2.15 26.45 -8.72
N TYR A 320 -1.49 26.11 -7.61
CA TYR A 320 -1.76 24.89 -6.84
C TYR A 320 -2.51 25.13 -5.53
N SER A 321 -3.08 26.32 -5.31
CA SER A 321 -3.72 26.67 -4.03
C SER A 321 -4.89 25.76 -3.62
N ALA A 322 -5.67 25.27 -4.60
CA ALA A 322 -6.75 24.31 -4.34
C ALA A 322 -6.22 22.93 -3.95
N LEU A 323 -5.19 22.44 -4.64
CA LEU A 323 -4.51 21.20 -4.29
C LEU A 323 -3.89 21.29 -2.89
N THR A 324 -3.16 22.37 -2.58
CA THR A 324 -2.56 22.58 -1.25
C THR A 324 -3.62 22.54 -0.15
N LYS A 325 -4.81 23.10 -0.39
CA LYS A 325 -5.90 23.05 0.59
C LYS A 325 -6.42 21.63 0.82
N LEU A 326 -6.49 20.80 -0.23
CA LEU A 326 -6.87 19.39 -0.12
C LEU A 326 -5.82 18.61 0.68
N THR A 327 -4.55 18.76 0.30
CA THR A 327 -3.44 18.04 0.95
C THR A 327 -3.26 18.49 2.39
N ASP A 328 -3.42 19.79 2.71
CA ASP A 328 -3.39 20.30 4.09
C ASP A 328 -4.54 19.72 4.92
N GLY A 329 -5.71 19.56 4.30
CA GLY A 329 -6.88 18.95 4.93
C GLY A 329 -6.61 17.51 5.39
N TYR A 330 -6.03 16.69 4.51
CA TYR A 330 -5.59 15.34 4.87
C TYR A 330 -4.45 15.37 5.88
N HIS A 331 -3.40 16.14 5.60
CA HIS A 331 -2.17 16.12 6.37
C HIS A 331 -2.40 16.51 7.84
N TYR A 332 -2.95 17.69 8.11
CA TYR A 332 -3.19 18.12 9.50
C TYR A 332 -4.44 17.49 10.12
N GLY A 333 -5.43 17.13 9.30
CA GLY A 333 -6.70 16.57 9.78
C GLY A 333 -6.68 15.06 10.05
N VAL A 334 -5.81 14.33 9.33
CA VAL A 334 -5.78 12.85 9.32
C VAL A 334 -4.41 12.29 9.67
N GLN A 335 -3.32 12.74 9.04
CA GLN A 335 -1.99 12.16 9.28
C GLN A 335 -1.41 12.61 10.64
N VAL A 336 -1.35 13.92 10.89
CA VAL A 336 -0.77 14.50 12.11
C VAL A 336 -1.63 14.17 13.33
N GLY A 337 -1.09 13.40 14.27
CA GLY A 337 -1.81 12.96 15.47
C GLY A 337 -2.71 11.73 15.26
N LEU A 338 -2.52 10.98 14.17
CA LEU A 338 -3.27 9.75 13.88
C LEU A 338 -3.23 8.75 15.04
N GLY A 339 -2.05 8.52 15.62
CA GLY A 339 -1.87 7.59 16.73
C GLY A 339 -2.75 7.91 17.93
N ASP A 340 -2.88 9.19 18.30
CA ASP A 340 -3.71 9.60 19.44
C ASP A 340 -5.21 9.49 19.13
N ARG A 341 -5.63 9.81 17.90
CA ARG A 341 -7.01 9.60 17.44
C ARG A 341 -7.39 8.12 17.46
N LEU A 342 -6.52 7.25 16.95
CA LEU A 342 -6.74 5.80 17.00
C LEU A 342 -6.77 5.28 18.45
N LYS A 343 -5.90 5.78 19.35
CA LYS A 343 -5.94 5.43 20.79
C LYS A 343 -7.26 5.85 21.44
N ALA A 344 -7.78 7.02 21.09
CA ALA A 344 -9.08 7.48 21.56
C ALA A 344 -10.22 6.60 21.03
N ALA A 345 -10.17 6.21 19.75
CA ALA A 345 -11.13 5.27 19.17
C ALA A 345 -11.05 3.88 19.82
N GLN A 346 -9.84 3.40 20.13
CA GLN A 346 -9.64 2.11 20.80
C GLN A 346 -10.24 2.09 22.20
N LYS A 347 -10.09 3.17 22.97
CA LYS A 347 -10.78 3.34 24.27
C LYS A 347 -12.31 3.31 24.16
N ASN A 348 -12.85 3.64 22.98
CA ASN A 348 -14.28 3.60 22.68
C ASN A 348 -14.72 2.30 21.97
N GLY A 349 -13.89 1.24 22.02
CA GLY A 349 -14.26 -0.10 21.58
C GLY A 349 -13.89 -0.45 20.13
N LEU A 350 -13.09 0.37 19.44
CA LEU A 350 -12.47 -0.04 18.17
C LEU A 350 -11.28 -0.97 18.43
N ALA A 351 -11.24 -2.15 17.85
CA ALA A 351 -10.01 -2.93 17.84
C ALA A 351 -9.06 -2.40 16.75
N VAL A 352 -7.78 -2.20 17.08
CA VAL A 352 -6.75 -1.69 16.16
C VAL A 352 -5.58 -2.67 16.13
N CYS A 353 -5.26 -3.17 14.93
CA CYS A 353 -4.15 -4.08 14.69
C CYS A 353 -3.24 -3.51 13.60
N VAL A 354 -1.93 -3.64 13.78
CA VAL A 354 -0.94 -3.20 12.78
C VAL A 354 0.04 -4.33 12.50
N SER A 355 0.33 -4.60 11.22
CA SER A 355 1.37 -5.51 10.77
C SER A 355 2.34 -4.77 9.85
N MET A 356 3.64 -4.92 10.11
CA MET A 356 4.67 -4.23 9.33
C MET A 356 5.87 -5.13 9.02
N GLY A 357 6.33 -5.09 7.77
CA GLY A 357 7.58 -5.72 7.34
C GLY A 357 8.82 -4.96 7.82
N TYR A 358 9.93 -5.66 7.99
CA TYR A 358 11.23 -5.05 8.31
C TYR A 358 12.41 -5.90 7.80
N ALA A 359 13.63 -5.36 7.91
CA ALA A 359 14.88 -5.97 7.42
C ALA A 359 14.99 -6.07 5.89
N ILE A 360 14.21 -5.27 5.15
CA ILE A 360 14.43 -5.02 3.73
C ILE A 360 15.00 -3.61 3.60
N ALA A 361 16.01 -3.46 2.75
CA ALA A 361 16.62 -2.16 2.49
C ALA A 361 15.69 -1.32 1.59
N PRO A 362 15.65 0.01 1.77
CA PRO A 362 14.91 0.89 0.89
C PRO A 362 15.55 0.94 -0.50
N ILE A 363 14.79 1.46 -1.45
CA ILE A 363 15.25 1.75 -2.80
C ILE A 363 16.35 2.83 -2.72
N PRO A 364 17.58 2.57 -3.21
CA PRO A 364 18.76 3.39 -2.94
C PRO A 364 18.83 4.66 -3.80
N VAL A 365 17.89 5.59 -3.63
CA VAL A 365 17.71 6.77 -4.51
C VAL A 365 17.73 8.11 -3.78
N TYR A 366 18.16 8.10 -2.52
CA TYR A 366 18.38 9.28 -1.69
C TYR A 366 19.57 9.03 -0.75
N ASP A 367 20.03 10.06 -0.06
CA ASP A 367 21.13 9.92 0.88
C ASP A 367 20.74 9.10 2.10
N ASN A 368 21.68 8.31 2.63
CA ASN A 368 21.49 7.54 3.86
C ASN A 368 20.27 6.58 3.80
N CYS A 369 20.14 5.82 2.71
CA CYS A 369 19.17 4.73 2.49
C CYS A 369 19.37 3.54 3.44
N VAL A 370 19.21 3.77 4.74
CA VAL A 370 19.47 2.79 5.80
C VAL A 370 18.25 2.54 6.68
N ASP A 371 17.08 3.05 6.32
CA ASP A 371 15.85 2.75 7.05
C ASP A 371 15.49 1.25 6.96
N GLN A 372 14.82 0.72 7.99
CA GLN A 372 14.17 -0.58 7.88
C GLN A 372 12.89 -0.40 7.08
N THR A 373 12.66 -1.21 6.05
CA THR A 373 11.43 -1.15 5.24
C THR A 373 10.86 -2.54 4.95
N ASP A 374 9.70 -2.57 4.31
CA ASP A 374 9.16 -3.74 3.60
C ASP A 374 9.49 -3.73 2.09
N MET A 375 10.58 -3.05 1.70
CA MET A 375 10.99 -2.59 0.36
C MET A 375 10.59 -1.13 0.10
N LEU A 376 9.34 -0.77 0.40
CA LEU A 376 8.79 0.53 -0.01
C LEU A 376 8.57 1.44 1.19
N ILE A 377 7.83 0.96 2.19
CA ILE A 377 7.38 1.74 3.33
C ILE A 377 8.32 1.53 4.50
N ASP A 378 8.74 2.63 5.12
CA ASP A 378 9.54 2.61 6.32
C ASP A 378 8.80 1.91 7.46
N THR A 379 9.44 0.93 8.10
CA THR A 379 8.91 0.21 9.26
C THR A 379 8.49 1.19 10.36
N LYS A 380 9.23 2.29 10.57
CA LYS A 380 8.90 3.33 11.57
C LYS A 380 7.54 4.01 11.29
N TYR A 381 7.24 4.28 10.02
CA TYR A 381 5.99 4.95 9.61
C TYR A 381 4.83 3.95 9.57
N GLY A 382 5.00 2.78 8.95
CA GLY A 382 3.94 1.78 8.83
C GLY A 382 3.54 1.12 10.15
N SER A 383 4.38 1.23 11.20
CA SER A 383 4.11 0.71 12.55
C SER A 383 3.59 1.76 13.55
N LEU A 384 3.30 2.99 13.09
CA LEU A 384 2.92 4.11 13.95
C LEU A 384 3.97 4.45 15.02
N GLY A 385 5.26 4.45 14.65
CA GLY A 385 6.33 5.02 15.45
C GLY A 385 7.33 4.04 16.08
N ALA A 386 7.54 2.84 15.53
CA ALA A 386 8.61 1.96 16.03
C ALA A 386 9.99 2.61 15.88
N THR A 387 10.85 2.41 16.87
CA THR A 387 12.26 2.78 16.77
C THR A 387 12.99 1.66 16.06
N CYS A 388 13.68 2.00 14.98
CA CYS A 388 14.36 1.03 14.12
C CYS A 388 15.86 1.31 14.09
N ALA A 389 16.69 0.26 14.14
CA ALA A 389 18.11 0.37 13.86
C ALA A 389 18.33 0.64 12.36
N PRO A 390 19.28 1.52 12.00
CA PRO A 390 19.76 1.58 10.63
C PRO A 390 20.20 0.21 10.10
N ILE A 391 19.93 -0.08 8.82
CA ILE A 391 20.46 -1.24 8.10
C ILE A 391 21.98 -1.29 8.28
N GLY A 392 22.49 -2.47 8.64
CA GLY A 392 23.90 -2.69 8.97
C GLY A 392 24.26 -2.48 10.45
N THR A 393 23.31 -2.02 11.28
CA THR A 393 23.53 -1.76 12.71
C THR A 393 22.47 -2.48 13.57
N THR A 394 22.59 -2.35 14.89
CA THR A 394 21.62 -2.88 15.87
C THR A 394 21.37 -1.87 16.98
N LEU A 395 20.16 -1.88 17.53
CA LEU A 395 19.83 -1.17 18.76
C LEU A 395 20.63 -1.73 19.94
N LYS A 396 20.73 -0.93 21.01
CA LYS A 396 21.34 -1.39 22.25
C LYS A 396 20.45 -2.46 22.89
N ALA A 397 21.04 -3.59 23.25
CA ALA A 397 20.32 -4.63 23.97
C ALA A 397 19.80 -4.10 25.32
N ASP A 398 18.52 -4.38 25.59
CA ASP A 398 17.86 -4.10 26.86
C ASP A 398 17.00 -5.30 27.25
N GLY A 399 17.48 -6.10 28.20
CA GLY A 399 16.77 -7.30 28.68
C GLY A 399 15.49 -6.99 29.47
N ALA A 400 15.25 -5.73 29.87
CA ALA A 400 14.01 -5.32 30.50
C ALA A 400 12.94 -4.90 29.48
N ASN A 401 13.34 -4.57 28.24
CA ASN A 401 12.42 -4.18 27.18
C ASN A 401 11.82 -5.41 26.49
N LYS A 402 10.61 -5.79 26.91
CA LYS A 402 9.85 -6.91 26.31
C LYS A 402 9.41 -6.66 24.86
N TYR A 403 9.46 -5.41 24.39
CA TYR A 403 9.08 -4.99 23.04
C TYR A 403 10.28 -4.85 22.10
N LEU A 404 11.47 -5.29 22.54
CA LEU A 404 12.67 -5.29 21.72
C LEU A 404 12.78 -6.63 20.98
N SER A 405 12.90 -6.54 19.65
CA SER A 405 13.16 -7.71 18.79
C SER A 405 14.45 -8.42 19.18
N SER A 406 14.48 -9.75 19.03
CA SER A 406 15.65 -10.58 19.37
C SER A 406 16.87 -10.32 18.48
N ASP A 407 16.67 -9.80 17.28
CA ASP A 407 17.72 -9.36 16.36
C ASP A 407 18.15 -7.90 16.59
N LEU A 408 17.51 -7.21 17.55
CA LEU A 408 17.78 -5.82 17.94
C LEU A 408 17.58 -4.81 16.81
N LEU A 409 16.72 -5.11 15.82
CA LEU A 409 16.46 -4.20 14.71
C LEU A 409 15.27 -3.28 14.95
N VAL A 410 14.30 -3.73 15.73
CA VAL A 410 13.05 -3.02 16.01
C VAL A 410 12.81 -3.00 17.52
N ASP A 411 12.48 -1.82 18.04
CA ASP A 411 11.89 -1.59 19.36
C ASP A 411 10.47 -1.07 19.17
N ALA A 412 9.50 -1.94 19.49
CA ALA A 412 8.08 -1.65 19.36
C ALA A 412 7.53 -0.80 20.52
N SER A 413 8.30 -0.57 21.59
CA SER A 413 7.83 0.20 22.76
C SER A 413 7.46 1.64 22.43
N THR A 414 7.98 2.18 21.33
CA THR A 414 7.69 3.54 20.85
C THR A 414 6.51 3.62 19.89
N CYS A 415 5.96 2.48 19.44
CA CYS A 415 4.74 2.46 18.63
C CYS A 415 3.56 3.07 19.40
N ALA A 416 2.56 3.56 18.64
CA ALA A 416 1.28 3.93 19.23
C ALA A 416 0.57 2.74 19.91
N PHE A 417 0.77 1.52 19.41
CA PHE A 417 0.08 0.30 19.84
C PHE A 417 1.03 -0.89 20.06
N PRO A 418 1.94 -0.84 21.05
CA PRO A 418 2.97 -1.87 21.23
C PRO A 418 2.39 -3.27 21.51
N ASP A 419 1.20 -3.37 22.11
CA ASP A 419 0.55 -4.65 22.39
C ASP A 419 -0.29 -5.19 21.22
N SER A 420 -0.49 -4.43 20.15
CA SER A 420 -1.24 -4.84 18.95
C SER A 420 -0.58 -4.43 17.63
N THR A 421 0.76 -4.38 17.65
CA THR A 421 1.61 -4.19 16.47
C THR A 421 2.56 -5.37 16.34
N TRP A 422 2.53 -6.02 15.17
CA TRP A 422 3.36 -7.17 14.81
C TRP A 422 4.37 -6.78 13.74
N PHE A 423 5.55 -7.40 13.81
CA PHE A 423 6.66 -7.18 12.89
C PHE A 423 7.04 -8.49 12.24
N VAL A 424 7.14 -8.48 10.91
CA VAL A 424 7.48 -9.67 10.13
C VAL A 424 8.75 -9.42 9.33
N ARG A 425 9.83 -10.05 9.76
CA ARG A 425 11.14 -9.92 9.11
C ARG A 425 11.08 -10.50 7.70
N TYR A 426 11.59 -9.74 6.73
CA TYR A 426 11.56 -10.07 5.30
C TYR A 426 10.15 -10.28 4.73
N GLN A 427 9.10 -9.75 5.38
CA GLN A 427 7.82 -9.59 4.71
C GLN A 427 7.93 -8.46 3.70
N ASP A 428 7.75 -8.82 2.45
CA ASP A 428 7.66 -7.90 1.32
C ASP A 428 6.37 -7.08 1.38
N HIS A 429 6.40 -5.85 0.85
CA HIS A 429 5.24 -4.98 0.72
C HIS A 429 4.04 -5.66 0.06
N ASN A 430 4.29 -6.46 -0.99
CA ASN A 430 3.26 -7.02 -1.86
C ASN A 430 3.20 -8.56 -1.92
N ASP A 431 4.24 -9.28 -1.50
CA ASP A 431 4.30 -10.74 -1.58
C ASP A 431 3.83 -11.43 -0.29
N PHE A 432 2.53 -11.73 -0.21
CA PHE A 432 1.93 -12.36 0.98
C PHE A 432 1.90 -13.88 0.81
N CYS A 433 2.82 -14.56 1.49
CA CYS A 433 2.82 -16.01 1.55
C CYS A 433 1.59 -16.57 2.31
N ASP A 434 1.28 -17.86 2.10
CA ASP A 434 0.14 -18.53 2.74
C ASP A 434 0.17 -18.40 4.27
N ALA A 435 1.35 -18.52 4.89
CA ALA A 435 1.49 -18.37 6.34
C ALA A 435 1.20 -16.94 6.82
N TYR A 436 1.55 -15.92 6.04
CA TYR A 436 1.18 -14.54 6.34
C TYR A 436 -0.33 -14.32 6.18
N ASN A 437 -0.95 -14.94 5.18
CA ASN A 437 -2.41 -14.91 5.02
C ASN A 437 -3.15 -15.58 6.19
N GLU A 438 -2.62 -16.67 6.76
CA GLU A 438 -3.16 -17.27 7.99
C GLU A 438 -3.07 -16.32 9.19
N PHE A 439 -1.97 -15.60 9.32
CA PHE A 439 -1.80 -14.57 10.34
C PHE A 439 -2.80 -13.41 10.17
N VAL A 440 -2.95 -12.88 8.96
CA VAL A 440 -3.92 -11.82 8.66
C VAL A 440 -5.35 -12.32 8.96
N TYR A 441 -5.69 -13.56 8.57
CA TYR A 441 -6.98 -14.16 8.89
C TYR A 441 -7.24 -14.21 10.40
N TYR A 442 -6.23 -14.58 11.19
CA TYR A 442 -6.32 -14.53 12.64
C TYR A 442 -6.64 -13.11 13.16
N LEU A 443 -5.94 -12.08 12.67
CA LEU A 443 -6.22 -10.70 13.07
C LEU A 443 -7.66 -10.29 12.74
N LEU A 444 -8.15 -10.66 11.55
CA LEU A 444 -9.50 -10.32 11.09
C LEU A 444 -10.58 -10.99 11.93
N THR A 445 -10.39 -12.27 12.27
CA THR A 445 -11.42 -13.11 12.90
C THR A 445 -11.32 -13.21 14.42
N ALA A 446 -10.22 -12.76 15.04
CA ALA A 446 -10.10 -12.80 16.50
C ALA A 446 -11.18 -11.96 17.20
N ASP A 447 -11.84 -12.51 18.21
CA ASP A 447 -12.84 -11.77 18.97
C ASP A 447 -12.21 -10.59 19.72
N GLY A 448 -12.80 -9.39 19.57
CA GLY A 448 -12.33 -8.18 20.25
C GLY A 448 -10.95 -7.69 19.80
N GLN A 449 -10.13 -7.24 20.76
CA GLN A 449 -8.77 -6.74 20.51
C GLN A 449 -7.74 -7.86 20.70
N PRO A 450 -7.21 -8.47 19.63
CA PRO A 450 -6.07 -9.37 19.76
C PRO A 450 -4.84 -8.59 20.22
N THR A 451 -3.99 -9.25 20.99
CA THR A 451 -2.69 -8.74 21.41
C THR A 451 -1.58 -9.65 20.92
N VAL A 452 -0.34 -9.17 20.92
CA VAL A 452 0.86 -9.94 20.56
C VAL A 452 1.12 -11.18 21.45
N THR A 453 0.34 -11.35 22.53
CA THR A 453 0.38 -12.51 23.43
C THR A 453 -0.87 -13.40 23.35
N SER A 454 -1.88 -12.98 22.59
CA SER A 454 -3.18 -13.67 22.52
C SER A 454 -3.10 -15.01 21.76
N ASN A 455 -2.13 -15.17 20.86
CA ASN A 455 -1.90 -16.40 20.13
C ASN A 455 -0.39 -16.70 20.03
N ALA A 456 0.05 -17.79 20.65
CA ALA A 456 1.46 -18.18 20.67
C ALA A 456 2.03 -18.52 19.28
N ALA A 457 1.18 -18.84 18.29
CA ALA A 457 1.61 -19.06 16.91
C ALA A 457 2.01 -17.76 16.19
N PHE A 458 1.49 -16.61 16.64
CA PHE A 458 1.71 -15.30 16.03
C PHE A 458 2.29 -14.31 17.06
N PRO A 459 3.54 -14.53 17.53
CA PRO A 459 4.20 -13.64 18.46
C PRO A 459 4.49 -12.27 17.81
N GLN A 460 4.82 -11.25 18.62
CA GLN A 460 5.11 -9.90 18.14
C GLN A 460 6.14 -9.85 17.00
N PHE A 461 7.21 -10.64 17.09
CA PHE A 461 8.29 -10.68 16.12
C PHE A 461 8.30 -12.03 15.41
N MET A 462 7.95 -12.00 14.13
CA MET A 462 7.94 -13.16 13.22
C MET A 462 8.95 -12.94 12.10
N ALA A 463 9.24 -13.99 11.35
CA ALA A 463 10.04 -13.91 10.14
C ALA A 463 9.50 -14.83 9.04
N CYS A 464 9.57 -14.36 7.80
CA CYS A 464 9.29 -15.17 6.61
C CYS A 464 10.52 -16.04 6.29
N ASP A 465 10.41 -17.34 6.54
CA ASP A 465 11.43 -18.31 6.11
C ASP A 465 11.16 -18.73 4.66
N GLY A 466 12.07 -18.34 3.76
CA GLY A 466 12.02 -18.68 2.34
C GLY A 466 10.72 -18.29 1.62
N HIS A 467 10.05 -17.21 2.07
CA HIS A 467 8.74 -16.75 1.58
C HIS A 467 7.61 -17.80 1.68
N LYS A 468 7.71 -18.77 2.61
CA LYS A 468 6.76 -19.90 2.68
C LYS A 468 6.10 -20.06 4.05
N THR A 469 6.84 -19.82 5.13
CA THR A 469 6.37 -20.08 6.49
C THR A 469 6.72 -18.94 7.42
N LEU A 470 5.83 -18.67 8.40
CA LEU A 470 6.12 -17.77 9.51
C LEU A 470 6.70 -18.54 10.69
N VAL A 471 7.83 -18.06 11.18
CA VAL A 471 8.50 -18.57 12.38
C VAL A 471 8.75 -17.43 13.36
N PRO A 472 8.93 -17.69 14.67
CA PRO A 472 9.41 -16.66 15.59
C PRO A 472 10.72 -16.05 15.07
N ALA A 473 10.89 -14.73 15.10
CA ALA A 473 12.02 -14.06 14.45
C ALA A 473 13.39 -14.57 14.96
N GLY A 474 13.49 -14.90 16.25
CA GLY A 474 14.71 -15.47 16.85
C GLY A 474 15.05 -16.91 16.41
N ALA A 475 14.16 -17.58 15.68
CA ALA A 475 14.42 -18.91 15.11
C ALA A 475 15.29 -18.84 13.84
N LEU A 476 15.31 -17.69 13.15
CA LEU A 476 16.23 -17.48 12.03
C LEU A 476 17.59 -17.01 12.52
N PRO A 477 18.68 -17.31 11.79
CA PRO A 477 19.97 -16.67 12.02
C PRO A 477 19.84 -15.14 12.06
N LYS A 478 20.84 -14.48 12.68
CA LYS A 478 20.93 -13.02 12.70
C LYS A 478 20.60 -12.45 11.32
N ALA A 479 19.82 -11.38 11.32
CA ALA A 479 19.54 -10.60 10.12
C ALA A 479 20.84 -10.34 9.37
N ASP A 480 20.89 -10.88 8.14
CA ASP A 480 21.88 -10.42 7.19
C ASP A 480 21.41 -9.04 6.75
N THR A 481 21.83 -8.04 7.52
CA THR A 481 21.54 -6.62 7.29
C THR A 481 22.59 -5.99 6.37
N ARG A 482 23.46 -6.80 5.76
CA ARG A 482 24.37 -6.30 4.74
C ARG A 482 23.52 -5.87 3.54
N PRO A 483 23.89 -4.79 2.84
CA PRO A 483 23.29 -4.47 1.55
C PRO A 483 23.27 -5.74 0.69
N SER A 484 22.25 -5.90 -0.15
CA SER A 484 22.07 -7.03 -1.08
C SER A 484 23.36 -7.45 -1.81
N ILE A 485 24.33 -6.52 -1.94
CA ILE A 485 25.72 -6.70 -2.44
C ILE A 485 26.41 -7.92 -1.86
N ILE A 486 26.26 -8.17 -0.56
CA ILE A 486 27.01 -9.26 0.08
C ILE A 486 26.25 -10.60 -0.03
N ARG A 487 24.92 -10.55 -0.11
CA ARG A 487 24.05 -11.73 -0.20
C ARG A 487 24.13 -12.38 -1.59
N LEU A 488 24.17 -11.58 -2.66
CA LEU A 488 24.34 -12.08 -4.04
C LEU A 488 25.77 -12.59 -4.27
N GLY A 489 26.78 -11.89 -3.76
CA GLY A 489 28.18 -12.33 -3.84
C GLY A 489 28.43 -13.71 -3.19
N GLU A 490 27.83 -13.96 -2.03
CA GLU A 490 27.99 -15.24 -1.31
C GLU A 490 27.16 -16.39 -1.92
N ASN A 491 25.95 -16.11 -2.42
CA ASN A 491 25.11 -17.12 -3.09
C ASN A 491 25.66 -17.49 -4.47
N THR A 492 26.14 -16.52 -5.25
CA THR A 492 26.83 -16.75 -6.52
C THR A 492 28.14 -17.50 -6.31
N TYR A 493 28.90 -17.17 -5.26
CA TYR A 493 30.10 -17.92 -4.89
C TYR A 493 29.79 -19.37 -4.48
N LYS A 494 28.73 -19.62 -3.69
CA LYS A 494 28.27 -20.98 -3.35
C LYS A 494 27.87 -21.76 -4.60
N LEU A 495 27.08 -21.16 -5.48
CA LEU A 495 26.61 -21.79 -6.71
C LEU A 495 27.77 -22.14 -7.65
N ILE A 496 28.74 -21.23 -7.82
CA ILE A 496 29.97 -21.47 -8.60
C ILE A 496 30.78 -22.61 -7.96
N LYS A 497 30.89 -22.64 -6.63
CA LYS A 497 31.63 -23.70 -5.91
C LYS A 497 30.97 -25.07 -6.06
N GLU A 498 29.64 -25.15 -5.95
CA GLU A 498 28.87 -26.38 -6.18
C GLU A 498 28.95 -26.85 -7.65
N LEU A 499 28.98 -25.93 -8.62
CA LEU A 499 29.19 -26.23 -10.03
C LEU A 499 30.62 -26.69 -10.34
N ILE A 500 31.62 -26.20 -9.60
CA ILE A 500 33.02 -26.65 -9.72
C ILE A 500 33.21 -28.02 -9.07
N ASP A 501 32.60 -28.26 -7.93
CA ASP A 501 32.75 -29.51 -7.18
C ASP A 501 31.93 -30.66 -7.79
N SER A 502 30.79 -30.37 -8.42
CA SER A 502 30.00 -31.36 -9.20
C SER A 502 30.66 -31.79 -10.51
N ARG A 503 31.66 -31.06 -11.00
CA ARG A 503 32.48 -31.44 -12.17
C ARG A 503 33.72 -32.26 -11.81
N LYS A 504 33.98 -32.49 -10.52
CA LYS A 504 35.12 -33.27 -10.01
C LYS A 504 34.73 -34.69 -9.56
N ASN A 505 33.44 -35.01 -9.54
CA ASN A 505 32.91 -36.38 -9.46
C ASN A 505 32.34 -36.78 -10.83
#